data_AF-D2V2S5-F1
#
_entry.id   AF-D2V2S5-F1
#
_cell.length_a   1.000
_cell.length_b   1.000
_cell.length_c   1.000
_cell.angle_alpha   90.00
_cell.angle_beta   90.00
_cell.angle_gamma   90.00
#
_symmetry.space_group_name_H-M   'P 1'
#
loop_
_entity.id
_entity.type
_entity.pdbx_description
1 polymer ?
#
loop_
_entity_poly.entity_id
_entity_poly.type
_entity_poly.pdbx_seq_one_letter_code
_entity_poly.pdbx_strand_id
1 'polypeptide(L)'
;MKFKQQVFNPCILIYNSKGKIYKDQIEKIVNRYPRQYISIIHNSYSFNMFMNAKITPKQKSQSNSFYDMVKNVNNQISLISKGGSSSSGSVGLNSGINTKSGILDANIPVVLMQDDYVLCDSSISHLSLIFEKATHLEEQGKDWAGFRFSYGMSGIMMQQKDLPNLIEYLGRRSDTRHTIQHLLDNFFDNTKKAHQDYFKGRYFYTYRFQLLRPNYHFNLEKSHFPQCFEPQTHLVIESCSHSLFFPCEGKEQQAIDYSASTLSGNSNSGGSSGGNSFSHDVLQLAAFPASHKHSISDFKNVESIPCEKGESCNACCRKVNALCDANFFSYINRCDEMQRFAPKCNCKYQRGLIVESVAPYFNDNTCVLGSRVSKFNCHNSDSTVKRLCPCTEKIIDRTD
;
A
#
# COMPACT_ATOMS: atom_id res chain seq x y z
N MET A 1 -19.62 -16.77 -16.12
CA MET A 1 -19.48 -15.31 -15.96
C MET A 1 -18.80 -14.75 -17.21
N LYS A 2 -19.50 -13.96 -18.03
CA LYS A 2 -18.85 -13.22 -19.13
C LYS A 2 -18.18 -12.00 -18.51
N PHE A 3 -16.88 -12.08 -18.23
CA PHE A 3 -16.05 -10.89 -18.02
C PHE A 3 -16.14 -10.07 -19.30
N LYS A 4 -17.07 -9.10 -19.35
CA LYS A 4 -17.07 -8.12 -20.45
C LYS A 4 -15.71 -7.45 -20.40
N GLN A 5 -14.95 -7.54 -21.50
CA GLN A 5 -13.64 -6.90 -21.74
C GLN A 5 -13.65 -5.35 -21.57
N GLN A 6 -14.66 -4.76 -20.94
CA GLN A 6 -14.78 -3.34 -20.65
C GLN A 6 -14.10 -2.93 -19.34
N VAL A 7 -13.57 -3.86 -18.55
CA VAL A 7 -13.06 -3.58 -17.18
C VAL A 7 -11.91 -2.55 -17.17
N PHE A 8 -11.18 -2.40 -18.28
CA PHE A 8 -10.09 -1.42 -18.37
C PHE A 8 -10.10 -0.66 -19.69
N ASN A 9 -10.98 0.33 -19.80
CA ASN A 9 -10.69 1.52 -20.61
C ASN A 9 -10.30 2.68 -19.67
N PRO A 10 -9.18 2.58 -18.92
CA PRO A 10 -8.82 3.64 -17.99
C PRO A 10 -8.50 4.90 -18.78
N CYS A 11 -9.23 5.98 -18.52
CA CYS A 11 -8.75 7.31 -18.86
C CYS A 11 -7.56 7.61 -17.92
N ILE A 12 -6.34 7.35 -18.39
CA ILE A 12 -5.11 7.67 -17.68
C ILE A 12 -4.92 9.19 -17.74
N LEU A 13 -4.99 9.84 -16.58
CA LEU A 13 -4.65 11.25 -16.43
C LEU A 13 -3.20 11.38 -15.98
N ILE A 14 -2.33 11.91 -16.85
CA ILE A 14 -0.93 12.17 -16.51
C ILE A 14 -0.83 13.63 -16.05
N TYR A 15 -0.56 13.84 -14.76
CA TYR A 15 -0.31 15.17 -14.22
C TYR A 15 1.16 15.55 -14.35
N ASN A 16 1.46 16.56 -15.16
CA ASN A 16 2.81 17.10 -15.29
C ASN A 16 3.04 18.21 -14.25
N SER A 17 3.62 17.82 -13.12
CA SER A 17 3.93 18.68 -11.97
C SER A 17 4.86 19.84 -12.32
N LYS A 18 5.75 19.64 -13.31
CA LYS A 18 6.75 20.61 -13.78
C LYS A 18 6.21 21.55 -14.88
N GLY A 19 4.91 21.47 -15.18
CA GLY A 19 4.25 22.35 -16.14
C GLY A 19 4.79 22.20 -17.56
N LYS A 20 4.77 23.29 -18.35
CA LYS A 20 5.07 23.25 -19.79
C LYS A 20 6.49 22.79 -20.14
N ILE A 21 7.44 22.83 -19.19
CA ILE A 21 8.87 22.51 -19.43
C ILE A 21 9.05 21.09 -19.97
N TYR A 22 8.30 20.11 -19.45
CA TYR A 22 8.38 18.71 -19.88
C TYR A 22 7.26 18.31 -20.83
N LYS A 23 6.50 19.27 -21.37
CA LYS A 23 5.35 19.00 -22.24
C LYS A 23 5.75 18.11 -23.41
N ASP A 24 6.76 18.53 -24.17
CA ASP A 24 7.16 17.83 -25.40
C ASP A 24 7.70 16.42 -25.11
N GLN A 25 8.39 16.24 -23.99
CA GLN A 25 8.91 14.93 -23.58
C GLN A 25 7.78 13.97 -23.20
N ILE A 26 6.82 14.44 -22.39
CA ILE A 26 5.66 13.63 -21.99
C ILE A 26 4.78 13.33 -23.20
N GLU A 27 4.50 14.32 -24.04
CA GLU A 27 3.73 14.11 -25.27
C GLU A 27 4.43 13.11 -26.20
N LYS A 28 5.76 13.18 -26.35
CA LYS A 28 6.53 12.21 -27.14
C LYS A 28 6.39 10.78 -26.59
N ILE A 29 6.35 10.60 -25.27
CA ILE A 29 6.14 9.29 -24.64
C ILE A 29 4.69 8.83 -24.87
N VAL A 30 3.71 9.68 -24.59
CA VAL A 30 2.29 9.37 -24.71
C VAL A 30 1.89 9.07 -26.15
N ASN A 31 2.50 9.74 -27.13
CA ASN A 31 2.26 9.50 -28.56
C ASN A 31 2.67 8.10 -29.03
N ARG A 32 3.41 7.33 -28.22
CA ARG A 32 3.71 5.91 -28.49
C ARG A 32 2.53 4.99 -28.16
N TYR A 33 1.51 5.51 -27.46
CA TYR A 33 0.33 4.77 -27.03
C TYR A 33 -0.93 5.32 -27.73
N PRO A 34 -2.00 4.50 -27.88
CA PRO A 34 -3.27 4.98 -28.40
C PRO A 34 -3.83 6.13 -27.53
N ARG A 35 -3.86 7.35 -28.09
CA ARG A 35 -4.28 8.58 -27.38
C ARG A 35 -5.69 8.53 -26.79
N GLN A 36 -6.54 7.61 -27.26
CA GLN A 36 -7.93 7.51 -26.84
C GLN A 36 -8.11 7.25 -25.32
N TYR A 37 -7.04 6.88 -24.61
CA TYR A 37 -7.07 6.56 -23.18
C TYR A 37 -6.15 7.41 -22.31
N ILE A 38 -5.37 8.35 -22.86
CA ILE A 38 -4.40 9.13 -22.09
C ILE A 38 -4.65 10.61 -22.28
N SER A 39 -4.95 11.32 -21.19
CA SER A 39 -4.99 12.78 -21.16
C SER A 39 -3.89 13.33 -20.28
N ILE A 40 -3.19 14.36 -20.77
CA ILE A 40 -2.12 15.02 -20.00
C ILE A 40 -2.70 16.30 -19.42
N ILE A 41 -2.59 16.46 -18.10
CA ILE A 41 -2.94 17.68 -17.37
C ILE A 41 -1.63 18.36 -17.01
N HIS A 42 -1.35 19.49 -17.65
CA HIS A 42 -0.19 20.30 -17.28
C HIS A 42 -0.54 21.14 -16.07
N ASN A 43 0.38 21.20 -15.10
CA ASN A 43 0.28 22.18 -14.03
C ASN A 43 0.32 23.59 -14.66
N SER A 44 -0.81 24.29 -14.67
CA SER A 44 -0.92 25.66 -15.15
C SER A 44 -0.76 26.68 -14.02
N TYR A 45 -0.89 26.26 -12.76
CA TYR A 45 -0.86 27.14 -11.59
C TYR A 45 -0.21 26.45 -10.40
N SER A 46 0.88 27.02 -9.90
CA SER A 46 1.50 26.61 -8.64
C SER A 46 0.79 27.33 -7.48
N PHE A 47 -0.05 26.63 -6.70
CA PHE A 47 -0.58 27.21 -5.47
C PHE A 47 0.42 27.02 -4.34
N ASN A 48 0.83 28.15 -3.78
CA ASN A 48 1.81 28.25 -2.72
C ASN A 48 1.10 28.21 -1.36
N MET A 49 0.32 27.15 -1.14
CA MET A 49 -0.69 27.10 -0.09
C MET A 49 -0.14 26.64 1.27
N PHE A 50 0.82 25.72 1.26
CA PHE A 50 1.48 25.17 2.44
C PHE A 50 2.73 25.98 2.79
N MET A 51 2.54 27.04 3.58
CA MET A 51 3.60 28.01 3.89
C MET A 51 4.21 27.89 5.29
N ASN A 52 3.69 27.01 6.14
CA ASN A 52 4.08 26.92 7.55
C ASN A 52 5.62 26.79 7.72
N ALA A 53 6.24 27.71 8.46
CA ALA A 53 7.69 27.72 8.68
C ALA A 53 8.27 26.45 9.32
N LYS A 54 7.43 25.61 9.94
CA LYS A 54 7.83 24.42 10.71
C LYS A 54 7.90 23.14 9.88
N ILE A 55 7.38 23.14 8.66
CA ILE A 55 7.59 22.04 7.70
C ILE A 55 8.81 22.33 6.84
N THR A 56 9.58 21.29 6.52
CA THR A 56 10.80 21.44 5.71
C THR A 56 10.46 21.94 4.30
N PRO A 57 11.37 22.65 3.60
CA PRO A 57 11.14 23.10 2.23
C PRO A 57 10.73 21.96 1.27
N LYS A 58 11.30 20.76 1.46
CA LYS A 58 10.92 19.56 0.70
C LYS A 58 9.47 19.16 0.95
N GLN A 59 9.04 19.09 2.21
CA GLN A 59 7.65 18.77 2.57
C GLN A 59 6.66 19.83 2.05
N LYS A 60 7.03 21.12 2.10
CA LYS A 60 6.21 22.20 1.50
C LYS A 60 5.99 21.97 0.02
N SER A 61 7.08 21.76 -0.72
CA SER A 61 7.05 21.53 -2.17
C SER A 61 6.20 20.31 -2.53
N GLN A 62 6.36 19.20 -1.80
CA GLN A 62 5.54 18.00 -1.99
C GLN A 62 4.05 18.24 -1.68
N SER A 63 3.74 18.98 -0.61
CA SER A 63 2.35 19.28 -0.22
C SER A 63 1.65 20.18 -1.24
N ASN A 64 2.32 21.24 -1.70
CA ASN A 64 1.80 22.13 -2.75
C ASN A 64 1.61 21.39 -4.06
N SER A 65 2.59 20.57 -4.48
CA SER A 65 2.50 19.79 -5.72
C SER A 65 1.33 18.81 -5.71
N PHE A 66 1.09 18.16 -4.57
CA PHE A 66 -0.06 17.26 -4.40
C PHE A 66 -1.38 18.04 -4.41
N TYR A 67 -1.48 19.17 -3.71
CA TYR A 67 -2.68 20.01 -3.71
C TYR A 67 -3.02 20.51 -5.12
N ASP A 68 -2.02 20.99 -5.86
CA ASP A 68 -2.18 21.43 -7.25
C ASP A 68 -2.67 20.29 -8.14
N MET A 69 -2.14 19.07 -7.98
CA MET A 69 -2.59 17.88 -8.71
C MET A 69 -4.08 17.64 -8.48
N VAL A 70 -4.53 17.53 -7.22
CA VAL A 70 -5.93 17.24 -6.88
C VAL A 70 -6.85 18.34 -7.41
N LYS A 71 -6.47 19.60 -7.26
CA LYS A 71 -7.26 20.75 -7.74
C LYS A 71 -7.36 20.80 -9.25
N ASN A 72 -6.25 20.57 -9.96
CA ASN A 72 -6.24 20.55 -11.43
C ASN A 72 -7.06 19.38 -11.98
N VAL A 73 -6.96 18.19 -11.38
CA VAL A 73 -7.79 17.02 -11.74
C VAL A 73 -9.27 17.34 -11.55
N ASN A 74 -9.66 17.88 -10.40
CA ASN A 74 -11.05 18.26 -10.13
C ASN A 74 -11.60 19.29 -11.14
N ASN A 75 -10.79 20.31 -11.47
CA ASN A 75 -11.17 21.32 -12.46
C ASN A 75 -11.36 20.72 -13.85
N GLN A 76 -10.44 19.85 -14.30
CA GLN A 76 -10.53 19.21 -15.60
C GLN A 76 -11.77 18.33 -15.70
N ILE A 77 -12.04 17.53 -14.67
CA ILE A 77 -13.24 16.69 -14.68
C ILE A 77 -14.51 17.54 -14.68
N SER A 78 -14.54 18.64 -13.93
CA SER A 78 -15.66 19.59 -13.92
C SER A 78 -15.88 20.28 -15.27
N LEU A 79 -14.82 20.50 -16.06
CA LEU A 79 -14.92 21.04 -17.41
C LEU A 79 -15.49 20.01 -18.38
N ILE A 80 -15.06 18.74 -18.28
CA ILE A 80 -15.58 17.66 -19.12
C ILE A 80 -17.06 17.43 -18.83
N SER A 81 -17.48 17.50 -17.56
CA SER A 81 -18.90 17.33 -17.18
C SER A 81 -19.79 18.49 -17.64
N LYS A 82 -19.25 19.71 -17.80
CA LYS A 82 -19.98 20.90 -18.30
C LYS A 82 -19.95 21.03 -19.82
N GLY A 83 -18.94 20.46 -20.49
CA GLY A 83 -18.65 20.64 -21.91
C GLY A 83 -19.59 19.95 -22.89
N GLY A 84 -20.66 19.29 -22.43
CA GLY A 84 -21.66 18.63 -23.28
C GLY A 84 -22.55 19.56 -24.11
N SER A 85 -22.46 20.90 -23.94
CA SER A 85 -23.48 21.80 -24.52
C SER A 85 -22.98 23.13 -25.12
N SER A 86 -21.68 23.40 -25.18
CA SER A 86 -21.20 24.71 -25.68
C SER A 86 -20.17 24.55 -26.81
N SER A 87 -20.71 24.57 -28.02
CA SER A 87 -20.01 24.86 -29.26
C SER A 87 -19.17 26.14 -29.19
N SER A 88 -18.11 26.16 -30.00
CA SER A 88 -17.38 27.33 -30.53
C SER A 88 -16.51 28.15 -29.56
N GLY A 89 -15.34 27.59 -29.23
CA GLY A 89 -14.21 28.32 -28.65
C GLY A 89 -12.94 27.48 -28.70
N SER A 90 -12.18 27.61 -29.79
CA SER A 90 -11.03 26.77 -30.13
C SER A 90 -9.85 26.90 -29.15
N VAL A 91 -9.83 26.05 -28.13
CA VAL A 91 -8.58 25.58 -27.52
C VAL A 91 -8.46 24.11 -27.89
N GLY A 92 -7.50 23.80 -28.77
CA GLY A 92 -7.31 22.50 -29.40
C GLY A 92 -6.95 21.38 -28.41
N LEU A 93 -7.94 20.89 -27.68
CA LEU A 93 -7.95 19.54 -27.15
C LEU A 93 -8.51 18.65 -28.25
N ASN A 94 -7.61 17.98 -28.99
CA ASN A 94 -7.94 16.87 -29.89
C ASN A 94 -8.54 15.71 -29.08
N SER A 95 -9.79 15.86 -28.65
CA SER A 95 -10.54 14.90 -27.85
C SER A 95 -11.37 14.03 -28.77
N GLY A 96 -10.74 12.96 -29.28
CA GLY A 96 -11.43 11.85 -29.95
C GLY A 96 -12.25 10.98 -28.98
N ILE A 97 -12.76 11.55 -27.89
CA ILE A 97 -13.61 10.84 -26.94
C ILE A 97 -15.05 11.02 -27.42
N ASN A 98 -15.46 10.19 -28.37
CA ASN A 98 -16.85 10.07 -28.85
C ASN A 98 -17.71 9.44 -27.74
N THR A 99 -17.90 10.14 -26.62
CA THR A 99 -18.89 9.78 -25.60
C THR A 99 -20.23 10.29 -26.10
N LYS A 100 -21.01 9.41 -26.73
CA LYS A 100 -22.41 9.67 -27.06
C LYS A 100 -23.17 10.01 -25.75
N SER A 101 -23.35 11.30 -25.49
CA SER A 101 -24.25 11.95 -24.52
C SER A 101 -24.23 11.48 -23.04
N GLY A 102 -23.15 10.89 -22.55
CA GLY A 102 -23.11 10.29 -21.22
C GLY A 102 -22.72 11.27 -20.11
N ILE A 103 -23.62 11.52 -19.17
CA ILE A 103 -23.32 12.11 -17.86
C ILE A 103 -22.15 11.29 -17.26
N LEU A 104 -21.01 11.93 -16.99
CA LEU A 104 -19.94 11.29 -16.24
C LEU A 104 -20.47 10.91 -14.86
N ASP A 105 -20.42 9.62 -14.53
CA ASP A 105 -20.84 9.12 -13.22
C ASP A 105 -20.01 9.80 -12.13
N ALA A 106 -20.66 10.35 -11.10
CA ALA A 106 -19.99 10.97 -9.97
C ALA A 106 -19.12 9.97 -9.18
N ASN A 107 -19.32 8.67 -9.39
CA ASN A 107 -18.61 7.58 -8.72
C ASN A 107 -17.35 7.10 -9.45
N ILE A 108 -16.89 7.80 -10.50
CA ILE A 108 -15.65 7.41 -11.20
C ILE A 108 -14.48 7.34 -10.21
N PRO A 109 -13.79 6.19 -10.09
CA PRO A 109 -12.60 6.08 -9.26
C PRO A 109 -11.44 6.90 -9.83
N VAL A 110 -10.81 7.69 -8.97
CA VAL A 110 -9.62 8.49 -9.28
C VAL A 110 -8.46 7.94 -8.48
N VAL A 111 -7.41 7.52 -9.18
CA VAL A 111 -6.15 7.05 -8.57
C VAL A 111 -5.16 8.20 -8.53
N LEU A 112 -4.67 8.50 -7.33
CA LEU A 112 -3.66 9.52 -7.07
C LEU A 112 -2.29 8.87 -6.88
N MET A 113 -1.34 9.26 -7.73
CA MET A 113 0.03 8.75 -7.71
C MET A 113 1.00 9.90 -8.00
N GLN A 114 2.07 10.00 -7.23
CA GLN A 114 3.14 10.97 -7.48
C GLN A 114 4.07 10.48 -8.60
N ASP A 115 4.75 11.41 -9.26
CA ASP A 115 5.67 11.16 -10.37
C ASP A 115 6.98 10.46 -9.94
N ASP A 116 7.30 10.51 -8.66
CA ASP A 116 8.43 9.83 -8.06
C ASP A 116 8.15 8.40 -7.60
N TYR A 117 7.01 7.82 -7.97
CA TYR A 117 6.68 6.43 -7.73
C TYR A 117 6.47 5.68 -9.04
N VAL A 118 6.85 4.41 -9.03
CA VAL A 118 6.56 3.47 -10.10
C VAL A 118 5.74 2.32 -9.55
N LEU A 119 4.87 1.79 -10.41
CA LEU A 119 4.15 0.56 -10.16
C LEU A 119 5.13 -0.60 -9.99
N CYS A 120 4.87 -1.45 -9.01
CA CYS A 120 5.56 -2.73 -8.87
C CYS A 120 5.21 -3.64 -10.05
N ASP A 121 6.11 -4.55 -10.40
CA ASP A 121 5.84 -5.56 -11.43
C ASP A 121 4.60 -6.38 -11.05
N SER A 122 3.67 -6.61 -11.96
CA SER A 122 2.37 -7.26 -11.68
C SER A 122 1.39 -6.49 -10.78
N SER A 123 1.67 -5.25 -10.38
CA SER A 123 0.71 -4.44 -9.60
C SER A 123 -0.66 -4.25 -10.27
N ILE A 124 -0.73 -4.32 -11.61
CA ILE A 124 -1.99 -4.20 -12.37
C ILE A 124 -2.99 -5.31 -12.01
N SER A 125 -2.54 -6.56 -11.79
CA SER A 125 -3.45 -7.63 -11.37
C SER A 125 -4.02 -7.37 -9.97
N HIS A 126 -3.20 -6.82 -9.07
CA HIS A 126 -3.63 -6.43 -7.73
C HIS A 126 -4.57 -5.22 -7.74
N LEU A 127 -4.33 -4.23 -8.61
CA LEU A 127 -5.26 -3.12 -8.84
C LEU A 127 -6.62 -3.64 -9.34
N SER A 128 -6.62 -4.67 -10.19
CA SER A 128 -7.86 -5.29 -10.68
C SER A 128 -8.71 -5.86 -9.53
N LEU A 129 -8.08 -6.50 -8.54
CA LEU A 129 -8.76 -6.98 -7.34
C LEU A 129 -9.35 -5.84 -6.50
N ILE A 130 -8.68 -4.69 -6.46
CA ILE A 130 -9.18 -3.48 -5.77
C ILE A 130 -10.43 -2.94 -6.49
N PHE A 131 -10.39 -2.85 -7.82
CA PHE A 131 -11.56 -2.43 -8.61
C PHE A 131 -12.72 -3.42 -8.52
N GLU A 132 -12.44 -4.73 -8.53
CA GLU A 132 -13.45 -5.76 -8.31
C GLU A 132 -14.11 -5.59 -6.93
N LYS A 133 -13.31 -5.34 -5.89
CA LYS A 133 -13.85 -5.07 -4.55
C LYS A 133 -14.72 -3.81 -4.53
N ALA A 134 -14.30 -2.73 -5.17
CA ALA A 134 -15.10 -1.50 -5.27
C ALA A 134 -16.44 -1.74 -5.99
N THR A 135 -16.39 -2.41 -7.14
CA THR A 135 -17.57 -2.77 -7.94
C THR A 135 -18.52 -3.65 -7.14
N HIS A 136 -17.99 -4.66 -6.43
CA HIS A 136 -18.80 -5.55 -5.61
C HIS A 136 -19.51 -4.81 -4.45
N LEU A 137 -18.87 -3.81 -3.85
CA LEU A 137 -19.53 -2.96 -2.84
C LEU A 137 -20.69 -2.18 -3.47
N GLU A 138 -20.48 -1.60 -4.65
CA GLU A 138 -21.51 -0.86 -5.38
C GLU A 138 -22.70 -1.75 -5.77
N GLU A 139 -22.44 -2.98 -6.24
CA GLU A 139 -23.48 -3.98 -6.54
C GLU A 139 -24.30 -4.37 -5.31
N GLN A 140 -23.69 -4.35 -4.11
CA GLN A 140 -24.36 -4.54 -2.83
C GLN A 140 -25.11 -3.29 -2.34
N GLY A 141 -25.13 -2.20 -3.11
CA GLY A 141 -25.68 -0.91 -2.69
C GLY A 141 -24.88 -0.22 -1.58
N LYS A 142 -23.62 -0.63 -1.37
CA LYS A 142 -22.71 -0.02 -0.40
C LYS A 142 -21.85 1.04 -1.08
N ASP A 143 -21.66 2.16 -0.39
CA ASP A 143 -20.74 3.21 -0.81
C ASP A 143 -19.37 3.04 -0.11
N TRP A 144 -18.31 3.55 -0.71
CA TRP A 144 -16.93 3.43 -0.23
C TRP A 144 -16.24 4.79 -0.27
N ALA A 145 -15.37 5.05 0.71
CA ALA A 145 -14.68 6.32 0.84
C ALA A 145 -13.39 6.37 -0.01
N GLY A 146 -12.68 5.25 -0.07
CA GLY A 146 -11.46 5.12 -0.84
C GLY A 146 -10.73 3.81 -0.58
N PHE A 147 -9.65 3.59 -1.31
CA PHE A 147 -8.73 2.48 -1.13
C PHE A 147 -7.29 3.00 -1.09
N ARG A 148 -6.52 2.60 -0.09
CA ARG A 148 -5.08 2.75 -0.07
C ARG A 148 -4.41 1.48 -0.53
N PHE A 149 -3.54 1.56 -1.51
CA PHE A 149 -2.79 0.41 -2.04
C PHE A 149 -1.28 0.60 -2.01
N SER A 150 -0.81 1.68 -1.42
CA SER A 150 0.59 1.94 -1.15
C SER A 150 0.75 2.89 0.03
N TYR A 151 1.91 2.80 0.67
CA TYR A 151 2.35 3.68 1.72
C TYR A 151 2.60 5.08 1.18
N GLY A 152 2.27 6.08 1.99
CA GLY A 152 2.43 7.47 1.64
C GLY A 152 1.22 8.05 0.92
N MET A 153 1.45 9.13 0.18
CA MET A 153 0.39 9.87 -0.53
C MET A 153 0.10 9.26 -1.89
N SER A 154 1.06 8.49 -2.38
CA SER A 154 0.97 7.74 -3.61
C SER A 154 0.20 6.45 -3.34
N GLY A 155 -0.75 6.15 -4.23
CA GLY A 155 -1.52 4.92 -4.18
C GLY A 155 -2.77 5.02 -3.34
N ILE A 156 -3.48 6.13 -3.50
CA ILE A 156 -4.84 6.31 -2.99
C ILE A 156 -5.79 6.31 -4.18
N MET A 157 -6.83 5.49 -4.11
CA MET A 157 -7.99 5.52 -4.99
C MET A 157 -9.16 6.10 -4.21
N MET A 158 -9.88 7.05 -4.79
CA MET A 158 -11.08 7.65 -4.18
C MET A 158 -12.12 7.95 -5.24
N GLN A 159 -13.36 8.21 -4.84
CA GLN A 159 -14.38 8.61 -5.80
C GLN A 159 -14.19 10.07 -6.20
N GLN A 160 -14.45 10.38 -7.47
CA GLN A 160 -14.40 11.73 -8.00
C GLN A 160 -15.24 12.72 -7.17
N LYS A 161 -16.44 12.32 -6.72
CA LYS A 161 -17.35 13.16 -5.92
C LYS A 161 -16.72 13.69 -4.61
N ASP A 162 -15.67 13.05 -4.11
CA ASP A 162 -14.98 13.45 -2.87
C ASP A 162 -13.84 14.45 -3.08
N LEU A 163 -13.40 14.66 -4.32
CA LEU A 163 -12.28 15.58 -4.62
C LEU A 163 -12.55 17.02 -4.14
N PRO A 164 -13.75 17.63 -4.32
CA PRO A 164 -14.02 18.98 -3.82
C PRO A 164 -13.84 19.10 -2.30
N ASN A 165 -14.34 18.13 -1.54
CA ASN A 165 -14.24 18.13 -0.09
C ASN A 165 -12.81 17.89 0.39
N LEU A 166 -12.03 17.06 -0.33
CA LEU A 166 -10.61 16.92 -0.07
C LEU A 166 -9.85 18.23 -0.30
N ILE A 167 -10.12 18.93 -1.42
CA ILE A 167 -9.49 20.23 -1.73
C ILE A 167 -9.81 21.25 -0.64
N GLU A 168 -11.08 21.36 -0.24
CA GLU A 168 -11.49 22.26 0.83
C GLU A 168 -10.82 21.92 2.16
N TYR A 169 -10.80 20.63 2.53
CA TYR A 169 -10.15 20.16 3.74
C TYR A 169 -8.66 20.50 3.78
N LEU A 170 -7.93 20.18 2.71
CA LEU A 170 -6.50 20.49 2.59
C LEU A 170 -6.27 22.01 2.65
N GLY A 171 -7.16 22.77 2.04
CA GLY A 171 -7.06 24.22 2.03
C GLY A 171 -7.24 24.84 3.40
N ARG A 172 -8.21 24.37 4.19
CA ARG A 172 -8.41 24.82 5.58
C ARG A 172 -7.28 24.41 6.53
N ARG A 173 -6.40 23.48 6.13
CA ARG A 173 -5.34 22.90 6.97
C ARG A 173 -3.92 23.22 6.49
N SER A 174 -3.78 24.07 5.48
CA SER A 174 -2.50 24.32 4.84
C SER A 174 -1.49 25.09 5.70
N ASP A 175 -1.98 25.77 6.73
CA ASP A 175 -1.21 26.50 7.72
C ASP A 175 -0.75 25.62 8.89
N THR A 176 -1.19 24.36 8.96
CA THR A 176 -0.81 23.44 10.04
C THR A 176 0.63 22.94 9.90
N ARG A 177 1.18 22.34 10.96
CA ARG A 177 2.53 21.72 10.94
C ARG A 177 2.52 20.32 10.33
N HIS A 178 1.36 19.84 9.92
CA HIS A 178 1.18 18.46 9.49
C HIS A 178 1.68 18.28 8.06
N THR A 179 2.29 17.13 7.80
CA THR A 179 2.59 16.74 6.42
C THR A 179 1.29 16.45 5.69
N ILE A 180 1.31 16.64 4.38
CA ILE A 180 0.20 16.27 3.49
C ILE A 180 -0.21 14.79 3.68
N GLN A 181 0.75 13.89 3.95
CA GLN A 181 0.46 12.51 4.33
C GLN A 181 -0.48 12.42 5.53
N HIS A 182 -0.10 13.10 6.62
CA HIS A 182 -0.88 13.12 7.84
C HIS A 182 -2.25 13.77 7.64
N LEU A 183 -2.34 14.77 6.75
CA LEU A 183 -3.62 15.38 6.40
C LEU A 183 -4.52 14.40 5.62
N LEU A 184 -3.97 13.62 4.70
CA LEU A 184 -4.73 12.57 4.00
C LEU A 184 -5.17 11.47 4.94
N ASP A 185 -4.28 11.00 5.81
CA ASP A 185 -4.63 10.02 6.85
C ASP A 185 -5.77 10.56 7.71
N ASN A 186 -5.70 11.82 8.15
CA ASN A 186 -6.75 12.47 8.93
C ASN A 186 -8.04 12.73 8.15
N PHE A 187 -7.99 12.92 6.83
CA PHE A 187 -9.17 13.14 6.01
C PHE A 187 -10.03 11.88 5.96
N PHE A 188 -9.41 10.72 5.74
CA PHE A 188 -10.07 9.43 5.76
C PHE A 188 -10.26 8.85 7.17
N ASP A 189 -9.61 9.44 8.18
CA ASP A 189 -9.80 9.07 9.57
C ASP A 189 -11.20 9.47 10.04
N ASN A 190 -11.97 8.44 10.38
CA ASN A 190 -13.34 8.54 10.82
C ASN A 190 -13.48 8.82 12.33
N THR A 191 -12.42 9.28 13.00
CA THR A 191 -12.48 9.63 14.44
C THR A 191 -13.10 11.00 14.71
N LYS A 192 -13.06 11.92 13.74
CA LYS A 192 -13.62 13.27 13.89
C LYS A 192 -15.08 13.30 13.45
N LYS A 193 -15.96 13.85 14.29
CA LYS A 193 -17.41 13.95 14.02
C LYS A 193 -17.75 14.49 12.63
N ALA A 194 -17.08 15.55 12.18
CA ALA A 194 -17.33 16.12 10.85
C ALA A 194 -17.03 15.13 9.70
N HIS A 195 -16.03 14.26 9.87
CA HIS A 195 -15.70 13.23 8.89
C HIS A 195 -16.62 12.00 9.03
N GLN A 196 -17.05 11.68 10.25
CA GLN A 196 -18.08 10.67 10.54
C GLN A 196 -19.39 10.97 9.84
N ASP A 197 -19.81 12.23 9.86
CA ASP A 197 -21.04 12.62 9.19
C ASP A 197 -20.86 12.56 7.66
N TYR A 198 -19.70 12.95 7.13
CA TYR A 198 -19.41 12.94 5.69
C TYR A 198 -19.25 11.52 5.11
N PHE A 199 -18.51 10.65 5.79
CA PHE A 199 -18.25 9.28 5.40
C PHE A 199 -19.20 8.29 6.09
N LYS A 200 -20.37 8.73 6.55
CA LYS A 200 -21.31 7.86 7.25
C LYS A 200 -21.69 6.66 6.38
N GLY A 201 -21.36 5.45 6.84
CA GLY A 201 -21.60 4.20 6.11
C GLY A 201 -20.63 3.92 4.96
N ARG A 202 -19.59 4.76 4.78
CA ARG A 202 -18.55 4.63 3.76
C ARG A 202 -17.24 4.27 4.42
N TYR A 203 -16.55 3.27 3.87
CA TYR A 203 -15.32 2.77 4.45
C TYR A 203 -14.11 3.12 3.59
N PHE A 204 -13.01 3.51 4.25
CA PHE A 204 -11.71 3.66 3.62
C PHE A 204 -10.93 2.37 3.79
N TYR A 205 -10.75 1.63 2.69
CA TYR A 205 -10.08 0.35 2.70
C TYR A 205 -8.58 0.51 2.53
N THR A 206 -7.81 -0.40 3.12
CA THR A 206 -6.38 -0.55 2.89
C THR A 206 -6.14 -1.91 2.29
N TYR A 207 -5.57 -1.92 1.09
CA TYR A 207 -5.06 -3.11 0.44
C TYR A 207 -3.79 -3.59 1.14
N ARG A 208 -3.70 -4.90 1.36
CA ARG A 208 -2.65 -5.50 2.19
C ARG A 208 -1.23 -5.17 1.73
N PHE A 209 -1.01 -5.17 0.41
CA PHE A 209 0.32 -5.12 -0.17
C PHE A 209 0.69 -3.74 -0.70
N GLN A 210 1.98 -3.42 -0.65
CA GLN A 210 2.57 -2.25 -1.28
C GLN A 210 2.66 -2.47 -2.80
N LEU A 211 1.92 -1.69 -3.59
CA LEU A 211 1.92 -1.80 -5.06
C LEU A 211 2.76 -0.75 -5.79
N LEU A 212 3.32 0.22 -5.06
CA LEU A 212 4.19 1.27 -5.59
C LEU A 212 5.55 1.22 -4.91
N ARG A 213 6.60 1.60 -5.64
CA ARG A 213 7.93 1.83 -5.07
C ARG A 213 8.46 3.19 -5.53
N PRO A 214 9.28 3.87 -4.73
CA PRO A 214 9.92 5.09 -5.18
C PRO A 214 10.81 4.84 -6.42
N ASN A 215 10.80 5.78 -7.36
CA ASN A 215 11.53 5.75 -8.64
C ASN A 215 13.01 6.14 -8.52
N TYR A 216 13.51 6.39 -7.31
CA TYR A 216 14.87 6.89 -7.13
C TYR A 216 15.84 5.80 -6.70
N HIS A 217 17.08 5.90 -7.18
CA HIS A 217 18.29 5.28 -6.60
C HIS A 217 18.65 5.87 -5.22
N PHE A 218 17.68 6.39 -4.47
CA PHE A 218 17.90 6.67 -3.05
C PHE A 218 18.40 5.36 -2.42
N ASN A 219 19.35 5.45 -1.49
CA ASN A 219 19.84 4.31 -0.72
C ASN A 219 18.64 3.61 -0.03
N LEU A 220 18.01 2.69 -0.76
CA LEU A 220 16.79 1.96 -0.39
C LEU A 220 17.02 1.19 0.90
N GLU A 221 18.28 0.80 1.15
CA GLU A 221 18.74 0.18 2.39
C GLU A 221 18.39 1.02 3.63
N LYS A 222 18.51 2.35 3.55
CA LYS A 222 18.22 3.26 4.68
C LYS A 222 16.75 3.69 4.74
N SER A 223 15.97 3.39 3.72
CA SER A 223 14.57 3.79 3.69
C SER A 223 13.73 2.81 4.52
N HIS A 224 12.87 3.36 5.38
CA HIS A 224 11.88 2.58 6.11
C HIS A 224 10.64 2.24 5.27
N PHE A 225 10.62 2.58 3.97
CA PHE A 225 9.47 2.31 3.10
C PHE A 225 9.33 0.82 2.81
N PRO A 226 8.10 0.26 2.87
CA PRO A 226 7.84 -1.10 2.40
C PRO A 226 8.30 -1.29 0.96
N GLN A 227 8.89 -2.46 0.66
CA GLN A 227 9.22 -2.86 -0.70
C GLN A 227 7.98 -3.38 -1.43
N CYS A 228 8.08 -3.58 -2.74
CA CYS A 228 7.01 -4.15 -3.54
C CYS A 228 6.47 -5.45 -2.94
N PHE A 229 5.15 -5.55 -2.84
CA PHE A 229 4.41 -6.68 -2.26
C PHE A 229 4.71 -6.98 -0.80
N GLU A 230 5.40 -6.10 -0.08
CA GLU A 230 5.43 -6.17 1.38
C GLU A 230 4.07 -5.75 1.96
N PRO A 231 3.66 -6.36 3.08
CA PRO A 231 2.51 -5.88 3.83
C PRO A 231 2.68 -4.41 4.24
N GLN A 232 1.60 -3.63 4.18
CA GLN A 232 1.58 -2.26 4.71
C GLN A 232 1.50 -2.29 6.24
N THR A 233 2.63 -2.51 6.91
CA THR A 233 2.74 -2.80 8.37
C THR A 233 2.30 -1.66 9.29
N HIS A 234 2.10 -0.45 8.77
CA HIS A 234 1.70 0.72 9.55
C HIS A 234 0.21 0.71 9.93
N LEU A 235 -0.57 -0.19 9.33
CA LEU A 235 -2.01 -0.27 9.51
C LEU A 235 -2.34 -1.60 10.21
N VAL A 236 -3.40 -1.65 11.01
CA VAL A 236 -3.81 -2.78 11.88
C VAL A 236 -4.35 -3.96 11.04
N ILE A 237 -3.61 -4.34 10.00
CA ILE A 237 -3.93 -5.42 9.07
C ILE A 237 -3.77 -6.79 9.75
N GLU A 238 -3.03 -6.87 10.86
CA GLU A 238 -2.89 -8.09 11.67
C GLU A 238 -4.24 -8.66 12.15
N SER A 239 -5.23 -7.78 12.41
CA SER A 239 -6.59 -8.20 12.78
C SER A 239 -7.35 -8.92 11.66
N CYS A 240 -6.76 -8.87 10.45
CA CYS A 240 -7.30 -9.32 9.17
C CYS A 240 -6.32 -10.26 8.46
N SER A 241 -5.81 -11.26 9.19
CA SER A 241 -4.74 -12.17 8.74
C SER A 241 -5.00 -12.85 7.40
N HIS A 242 -6.26 -13.10 7.01
CA HIS A 242 -6.65 -13.75 5.76
C HIS A 242 -7.27 -12.82 4.71
N SER A 243 -7.49 -11.54 5.05
CA SER A 243 -8.07 -10.59 4.12
C SER A 243 -6.99 -9.87 3.32
N LEU A 244 -7.29 -9.55 2.06
CA LEU A 244 -6.53 -8.61 1.25
C LEU A 244 -6.86 -7.15 1.59
N PHE A 245 -7.96 -6.92 2.30
CA PHE A 245 -8.45 -5.59 2.64
C PHE A 245 -8.64 -5.43 4.14
N PHE A 246 -8.31 -4.26 4.64
CA PHE A 246 -8.69 -3.79 5.96
C PHE A 246 -9.60 -2.56 5.82
N PRO A 247 -10.73 -2.43 6.53
CA PRO A 247 -11.30 -3.42 7.45
C PRO A 247 -11.68 -4.73 6.74
N CYS A 248 -11.70 -5.82 7.50
CA CYS A 248 -12.19 -7.12 7.02
C CYS A 248 -13.69 -7.05 6.73
N GLU A 249 -14.15 -7.90 5.80
CA GLU A 249 -15.57 -8.11 5.56
C GLU A 249 -16.29 -8.52 6.86
N GLY A 250 -17.44 -7.89 7.11
CA GLY A 250 -18.26 -8.13 8.30
C GLY A 250 -17.74 -7.49 9.60
N LYS A 251 -16.57 -6.85 9.57
CA LYS A 251 -15.98 -6.11 10.72
C LYS A 251 -15.90 -4.61 10.48
N GLU A 252 -16.58 -4.10 9.47
CA GLU A 252 -16.50 -2.70 9.09
C GLU A 252 -16.99 -1.79 10.23
N GLN A 253 -18.06 -2.17 10.94
CA GLN A 253 -18.57 -1.43 12.09
C GLN A 253 -17.60 -1.45 13.28
N GLN A 254 -16.93 -2.59 13.55
CA GLN A 254 -15.96 -2.71 14.65
C GLN A 254 -14.70 -1.87 14.40
N ALA A 255 -14.33 -1.65 13.13
CA ALA A 255 -13.18 -0.83 12.79
C ALA A 255 -13.41 0.66 13.11
N ILE A 256 -14.67 1.15 13.02
CA ILE A 256 -15.04 2.51 13.44
C ILE A 256 -14.81 2.67 14.95
N ASP A 257 -15.18 1.68 15.74
CA ASP A 257 -15.02 1.72 17.19
C ASP A 257 -13.54 1.63 17.61
N TYR A 258 -12.73 0.89 16.84
CA TYR A 258 -11.31 0.67 17.15
C TYR A 258 -10.45 1.92 16.94
N SER A 259 -10.67 2.67 15.85
CA SER A 259 -9.92 3.91 15.58
C SER A 259 -10.18 5.00 16.63
N ALA A 260 -11.37 5.03 17.22
CA ALA A 260 -11.68 5.90 18.36
C ALA A 260 -10.90 5.52 19.64
N SER A 261 -10.63 4.22 19.85
CA SER A 261 -9.97 3.72 21.06
C SER A 261 -8.44 3.82 21.05
N THR A 262 -7.79 3.72 19.89
CA THR A 262 -6.31 3.58 19.80
C THR A 262 -5.55 4.85 20.19
N LEU A 263 -6.21 6.02 20.27
CA LEU A 263 -5.64 7.29 20.73
C LEU A 263 -5.88 7.57 22.22
N SER A 264 -6.74 6.78 22.88
CA SER A 264 -6.95 6.79 24.32
C SER A 264 -6.20 5.59 24.90
N GLY A 265 -4.96 5.80 25.34
CA GLY A 265 -4.02 4.76 25.77
C GLY A 265 -4.42 4.00 27.04
N ASN A 266 -5.60 3.39 27.07
CA ASN A 266 -6.11 2.60 28.18
C ASN A 266 -6.94 1.42 27.67
N SER A 267 -6.28 0.35 27.24
CA SER A 267 -6.91 -0.86 26.73
C SER A 267 -6.89 -1.99 27.77
N ASN A 268 -7.85 -1.95 28.68
CA ASN A 268 -8.34 -3.12 29.41
C ASN A 268 -9.67 -3.56 28.78
N SER A 269 -9.62 -4.46 27.81
CA SER A 269 -10.83 -5.08 27.24
C SER A 269 -10.65 -6.59 27.11
N GLY A 270 -10.93 -7.29 28.22
CA GLY A 270 -11.25 -8.72 28.23
C GLY A 270 -12.67 -8.93 27.73
N GLY A 271 -12.84 -9.01 26.41
CA GLY A 271 -14.10 -9.38 25.77
C GLY A 271 -14.03 -10.80 25.23
N SER A 272 -14.71 -11.73 25.90
CA SER A 272 -14.92 -13.10 25.45
C SER A 272 -15.75 -13.10 24.16
N SER A 273 -15.15 -13.50 23.03
CA SER A 273 -15.85 -13.65 21.75
C SER A 273 -16.23 -15.13 21.57
N GLY A 274 -17.53 -15.39 21.71
CA GLY A 274 -18.15 -16.70 21.47
C GLY A 274 -18.05 -17.12 20.00
N GLY A 275 -17.85 -18.42 19.81
CA GLY A 275 -17.47 -19.03 18.55
C GLY A 275 -18.54 -18.99 17.47
N ASN A 276 -18.04 -18.82 16.25
CA ASN A 276 -18.39 -19.58 15.06
C ASN A 276 -17.25 -19.33 14.06
N SER A 277 -16.19 -20.15 14.14
CA SER A 277 -15.12 -20.11 13.15
C SER A 277 -15.67 -20.67 11.84
N PHE A 278 -16.15 -19.78 10.99
CA PHE A 278 -16.39 -20.09 9.60
C PHE A 278 -15.01 -20.40 8.98
N SER A 279 -14.68 -21.69 8.91
CA SER A 279 -13.50 -22.22 8.25
C SER A 279 -13.82 -22.30 6.76
N HIS A 280 -13.56 -21.21 6.05
CA HIS A 280 -13.45 -21.24 4.61
C HIS A 280 -12.08 -20.78 4.23
N ASP A 281 -11.38 -21.69 3.57
CA ASP A 281 -10.13 -21.49 2.86
C ASP A 281 -9.12 -20.64 3.63
N VAL A 282 -8.26 -21.39 4.32
CA VAL A 282 -6.83 -21.07 4.32
C VAL A 282 -6.46 -20.83 2.85
N LEU A 283 -6.62 -19.60 2.36
CA LEU A 283 -5.61 -19.03 1.50
C LEU A 283 -4.34 -19.21 2.34
N GLN A 284 -3.64 -20.30 2.04
CA GLN A 284 -2.27 -20.58 2.44
C GLN A 284 -1.46 -19.40 1.91
N LEU A 285 -1.53 -18.26 2.59
CA LEU A 285 -0.70 -17.12 2.28
C LEU A 285 0.66 -17.39 2.92
N ALA A 286 1.40 -18.29 2.29
CA ALA A 286 2.55 -17.85 1.55
C ALA A 286 2.32 -18.27 0.09
N ALA A 287 1.39 -17.63 -0.63
CA ALA A 287 1.54 -17.56 -2.07
C ALA A 287 2.86 -16.82 -2.24
N PHE A 288 3.91 -17.58 -2.54
CA PHE A 288 5.23 -17.13 -2.91
C PHE A 288 5.09 -15.74 -3.55
N PRO A 289 5.73 -14.68 -3.01
CA PRO A 289 5.68 -13.41 -3.72
C PRO A 289 6.09 -13.73 -5.17
N ALA A 290 5.27 -13.37 -6.16
CA ALA A 290 5.49 -13.77 -7.55
C ALA A 290 6.88 -13.35 -8.09
N SER A 291 7.57 -12.48 -7.34
CA SER A 291 8.93 -12.00 -7.53
C SER A 291 10.02 -12.86 -6.86
N HIS A 292 9.74 -14.04 -6.31
CA HIS A 292 10.78 -14.84 -5.65
C HIS A 292 11.71 -15.50 -6.68
N LYS A 293 13.02 -15.41 -6.45
CA LYS A 293 14.05 -15.94 -7.37
C LYS A 293 14.19 -17.46 -7.37
N HIS A 294 13.68 -18.13 -6.32
CA HIS A 294 13.92 -19.55 -6.04
C HIS A 294 12.70 -20.42 -6.36
N SER A 295 12.95 -21.60 -6.90
CA SER A 295 11.96 -22.61 -7.26
C SER A 295 11.51 -23.45 -6.06
N ILE A 296 10.39 -24.18 -6.17
CA ILE A 296 9.95 -25.11 -5.11
C ILE A 296 10.99 -26.20 -4.83
N SER A 297 11.73 -26.63 -5.84
CA SER A 297 12.81 -27.60 -5.69
C SER A 297 13.98 -27.07 -4.85
N ASP A 298 14.25 -25.77 -4.89
CA ASP A 298 15.36 -25.17 -4.14
C ASP A 298 15.12 -25.29 -2.62
N PHE A 299 13.85 -25.39 -2.17
CA PHE A 299 13.51 -25.55 -0.76
C PHE A 299 13.88 -26.90 -0.18
N LYS A 300 14.15 -27.92 -1.00
CA LYS A 300 14.57 -29.24 -0.48
C LYS A 300 15.92 -29.16 0.24
N ASN A 301 16.72 -28.14 -0.04
CA ASN A 301 18.07 -27.98 0.49
C ASN A 301 18.16 -26.91 1.59
N VAL A 302 17.01 -26.46 2.11
CA VAL A 302 16.93 -25.42 3.15
C VAL A 302 16.44 -26.06 4.44
N GLU A 303 17.21 -25.91 5.51
CA GLU A 303 16.85 -26.37 6.85
C GLU A 303 16.60 -25.17 7.78
N SER A 304 15.52 -25.24 8.56
CA SER A 304 15.21 -24.27 9.62
C SER A 304 16.01 -24.64 10.88
N ILE A 305 16.99 -23.82 11.26
CA ILE A 305 17.85 -24.10 12.42
C ILE A 305 17.62 -23.08 13.53
N PRO A 306 17.20 -23.51 14.74
CA PRO A 306 17.12 -22.61 15.89
C PRO A 306 18.53 -22.35 16.45
N CYS A 307 18.88 -21.09 16.57
CA CYS A 307 20.21 -20.66 16.99
C CYS A 307 20.26 -20.27 18.46
N GLU A 308 21.45 -20.23 19.04
CA GLU A 308 21.60 -19.81 20.44
C GLU A 308 21.40 -18.29 20.62
N LYS A 309 21.12 -17.88 21.86
CA LYS A 309 20.92 -16.47 22.19
C LYS A 309 22.18 -15.66 21.87
N GLY A 310 22.02 -14.50 21.24
CA GLY A 310 23.14 -13.66 20.79
C GLY A 310 23.84 -14.11 19.52
N GLU A 311 23.46 -15.27 18.97
CA GLU A 311 24.07 -15.80 17.76
C GLU A 311 23.40 -15.27 16.49
N SER A 312 24.20 -14.91 15.48
CA SER A 312 23.70 -14.56 14.15
C SER A 312 23.46 -15.82 13.31
N CYS A 313 22.57 -15.75 12.31
CA CYS A 313 22.32 -16.89 11.44
C CYS A 313 23.58 -17.35 10.68
N ASN A 314 24.48 -16.42 10.35
CA ASN A 314 25.77 -16.77 9.74
C ASN A 314 26.63 -17.65 10.66
N ALA A 315 26.72 -17.35 11.95
CA ALA A 315 27.49 -18.15 12.90
C ALA A 315 26.83 -19.52 13.11
N CYS A 316 25.51 -19.52 13.26
CA CYS A 316 24.70 -20.71 13.49
C CYS A 316 24.75 -21.71 12.32
N CYS A 317 24.52 -21.27 11.08
CA CYS A 317 24.57 -22.16 9.91
C CYS A 317 25.97 -22.74 9.67
N ARG A 318 27.05 -21.99 9.99
CA ARG A 318 28.42 -22.50 9.85
C ARG A 318 28.70 -23.71 10.75
N LYS A 319 28.06 -23.81 11.93
CA LYS A 319 28.24 -24.95 12.85
C LYS A 319 27.76 -26.27 12.24
N VAL A 320 26.83 -26.23 11.30
CA VAL A 320 26.30 -27.40 10.58
C VAL A 320 26.83 -27.49 9.15
N ASN A 321 27.96 -26.82 8.84
CA ASN A 321 28.54 -26.76 7.50
C ASN A 321 27.62 -26.18 6.41
N ALA A 322 26.65 -25.34 6.79
CA ALA A 322 25.73 -24.65 5.90
C ALA A 322 26.05 -23.14 5.77
N LEU A 323 25.34 -22.46 4.88
CA LEU A 323 25.33 -21.00 4.73
C LEU A 323 23.94 -20.46 5.01
N CYS A 324 23.84 -19.27 5.59
CA CYS A 324 22.54 -18.59 5.69
C CYS A 324 22.24 -17.88 4.37
N ASP A 325 21.03 -18.05 3.85
CA ASP A 325 20.53 -17.28 2.71
C ASP A 325 19.24 -16.55 3.11
N ALA A 326 19.34 -15.21 3.11
CA ALA A 326 18.27 -14.34 3.59
C ALA A 326 16.99 -14.40 2.73
N ASN A 327 17.08 -14.84 1.48
CA ASN A 327 15.90 -15.01 0.62
C ASN A 327 14.95 -16.06 1.21
N PHE A 328 15.49 -17.03 1.96
CA PHE A 328 14.68 -18.09 2.53
C PHE A 328 13.97 -17.75 3.84
N PHE A 329 14.19 -16.56 4.41
CA PHE A 329 13.47 -16.16 5.61
C PHE A 329 11.96 -16.11 5.41
N SER A 330 11.49 -15.76 4.20
CA SER A 330 10.06 -15.74 3.90
C SER A 330 9.37 -17.11 4.08
N TYR A 331 10.10 -18.22 3.94
CA TYR A 331 9.58 -19.59 4.10
C TYR A 331 9.56 -20.06 5.54
N ILE A 332 10.57 -19.67 6.31
CA ILE A 332 10.67 -20.06 7.71
C ILE A 332 9.96 -19.10 8.65
N ASN A 333 9.58 -17.92 8.16
CA ASN A 333 8.81 -16.90 8.88
C ASN A 333 7.31 -17.24 8.92
N ARG A 334 6.99 -18.44 9.43
CA ARG A 334 5.63 -18.95 9.57
C ARG A 334 5.44 -19.55 10.96
N CYS A 335 4.24 -19.41 11.50
CA CYS A 335 3.95 -19.86 12.86
C CYS A 335 4.07 -21.38 13.02
N ASP A 336 3.56 -22.14 12.04
CA ASP A 336 3.66 -23.60 12.01
C ASP A 336 5.12 -24.07 11.98
N GLU A 337 5.98 -23.38 11.21
CA GLU A 337 7.41 -23.69 11.17
C GLU A 337 8.08 -23.45 12.53
N MET A 338 7.82 -22.31 13.16
CA MET A 338 8.38 -22.02 14.49
C MET A 338 7.86 -22.99 15.56
N GLN A 339 6.59 -23.39 15.48
CA GLN A 339 5.97 -24.34 16.41
C GLN A 339 6.56 -25.75 16.32
N ARG A 340 7.26 -26.12 15.24
CA ARG A 340 8.03 -27.38 15.19
C ARG A 340 9.12 -27.43 16.26
N PHE A 341 9.72 -26.29 16.58
CA PHE A 341 10.80 -26.15 17.57
C PHE A 341 10.28 -25.70 18.94
N ALA A 342 9.16 -24.97 18.96
CA ALA A 342 8.51 -24.50 20.19
C ALA A 342 6.98 -24.70 20.11
N PRO A 343 6.46 -25.93 20.35
CA PRO A 343 5.05 -26.27 20.07
C PRO A 343 4.00 -25.43 20.80
N LYS A 344 4.36 -24.83 21.94
CA LYS A 344 3.46 -24.01 22.77
C LYS A 344 3.63 -22.51 22.52
N CYS A 345 4.41 -22.10 21.52
CA CYS A 345 4.67 -20.68 21.33
C CYS A 345 3.46 -19.95 20.73
N ASN A 346 3.19 -18.75 21.27
CA ASN A 346 2.20 -17.83 20.74
C ASN A 346 2.84 -16.94 19.68
N CYS A 347 2.37 -17.04 18.44
CA CYS A 347 2.94 -16.29 17.32
C CYS A 347 2.41 -14.86 17.26
N LYS A 348 3.33 -13.90 17.12
CA LYS A 348 3.03 -12.48 16.94
C LYS A 348 3.92 -11.91 15.85
N TYR A 349 3.42 -10.93 15.10
CA TYR A 349 4.27 -10.19 14.17
C TYR A 349 5.05 -9.10 14.91
N GLN A 350 6.25 -8.82 14.42
CA GLN A 350 7.05 -7.70 14.88
C GLN A 350 6.32 -6.39 14.53
N ARG A 351 6.10 -5.57 15.56
CA ARG A 351 5.38 -4.29 15.47
C ARG A 351 6.33 -3.10 15.50
N GLY A 352 5.84 -1.97 15.01
CA GLY A 352 6.55 -0.68 15.04
C GLY A 352 7.49 -0.48 13.86
N LEU A 353 8.38 0.50 13.99
CA LEU A 353 9.35 0.85 12.95
C LEU A 353 10.50 -0.16 12.94
N ILE A 354 10.49 -1.07 11.97
CA ILE A 354 11.54 -2.06 11.78
C ILE A 354 12.63 -1.46 10.90
N VAL A 355 13.73 -1.06 11.51
CA VAL A 355 14.96 -0.64 10.81
C VAL A 355 15.67 -1.87 10.26
N GLU A 356 15.81 -2.87 11.12
CA GLU A 356 16.47 -4.14 10.89
C GLU A 356 15.70 -5.25 11.63
N SER A 357 15.58 -6.42 11.01
CA SER A 357 14.85 -7.55 11.60
C SER A 357 15.80 -8.61 12.13
N VAL A 358 15.63 -8.99 13.40
CA VAL A 358 16.17 -10.23 13.97
C VAL A 358 15.16 -11.39 13.87
N ALA A 359 13.93 -11.10 13.44
CA ALA A 359 12.90 -12.11 13.24
C ALA A 359 13.20 -12.99 12.00
N PRO A 360 12.69 -14.23 11.95
CA PRO A 360 11.91 -14.90 13.00
C PRO A 360 12.75 -15.28 14.23
N TYR A 361 12.20 -15.12 15.44
CA TYR A 361 12.89 -15.45 16.69
C TYR A 361 11.96 -15.94 17.80
N PHE A 362 12.51 -16.74 18.71
CA PHE A 362 11.86 -17.22 19.92
C PHE A 362 12.23 -16.32 21.11
N ASN A 363 11.22 -15.88 21.84
CA ASN A 363 11.36 -15.18 23.12
C ASN A 363 10.43 -15.83 24.15
N ASP A 364 11.00 -16.73 24.94
CA ASP A 364 10.30 -17.58 25.90
C ASP A 364 9.12 -18.33 25.25
N ASN A 365 7.88 -18.03 25.64
CA ASN A 365 6.66 -18.63 25.08
C ASN A 365 6.10 -17.85 23.87
N THR A 366 6.81 -16.86 23.35
CA THR A 366 6.38 -16.05 22.20
C THR A 366 7.26 -16.35 20.99
N CYS A 367 6.63 -16.65 19.86
CA CYS A 367 7.29 -16.72 18.56
C CYS A 367 7.05 -15.40 17.82
N VAL A 368 8.12 -14.69 17.46
CA VAL A 368 7.99 -13.40 16.77
C VAL A 368 8.35 -13.57 15.30
N LEU A 369 7.37 -13.30 14.44
CA LEU A 369 7.47 -13.30 12.98
C LEU A 369 7.87 -11.91 12.48
N GLY A 370 8.73 -11.83 11.48
CA GLY A 370 9.04 -10.58 10.82
C GLY A 370 7.87 -10.13 9.95
N SER A 371 7.56 -8.84 9.98
CA SER A 371 6.52 -8.25 9.14
C SER A 371 7.07 -7.65 7.84
N ARG A 372 8.40 -7.61 7.68
CA ARG A 372 9.09 -7.01 6.53
C ARG A 372 10.20 -7.91 5.97
N VAL A 373 9.93 -8.51 4.82
CA VAL A 373 10.85 -9.47 4.17
C VAL A 373 12.17 -8.80 3.79
N SER A 374 12.12 -7.58 3.29
CA SER A 374 13.27 -6.75 2.92
C SER A 374 14.18 -6.37 4.08
N LYS A 375 13.74 -6.59 5.32
CA LYS A 375 14.54 -6.32 6.53
C LYS A 375 15.17 -7.57 7.13
N PHE A 376 14.94 -8.73 6.52
CA PHE A 376 15.59 -9.96 6.93
C PHE A 376 17.07 -9.95 6.58
N ASN A 377 17.90 -10.35 7.55
CA ASN A 377 19.35 -10.40 7.41
C ASN A 377 19.93 -11.57 8.21
N CYS A 378 20.95 -12.23 7.66
CA CYS A 378 21.70 -13.28 8.31
C CYS A 378 22.68 -12.79 9.39
N HIS A 379 23.10 -11.52 9.34
CA HIS A 379 24.15 -10.96 10.21
C HIS A 379 23.64 -10.53 11.57
N ASN A 380 22.38 -10.10 11.65
CA ASN A 380 21.85 -9.51 12.86
C ASN A 380 21.74 -10.54 13.98
N SER A 381 21.99 -10.12 15.21
CA SER A 381 21.81 -10.95 16.39
C SER A 381 21.28 -10.11 17.54
N ASP A 382 20.71 -10.78 18.52
CA ASP A 382 20.20 -10.17 19.73
C ASP A 382 20.49 -11.12 20.89
N SER A 383 21.11 -10.59 21.95
CA SER A 383 21.61 -11.37 23.09
C SER A 383 20.49 -12.00 23.92
N THR A 384 19.24 -11.60 23.72
CA THR A 384 18.11 -12.00 24.56
C THR A 384 17.24 -13.10 23.93
N VAL A 385 17.29 -13.25 22.60
CA VAL A 385 16.39 -14.12 21.83
C VAL A 385 17.13 -15.16 20.99
N LYS A 386 16.45 -16.28 20.71
CA LYS A 386 16.96 -17.32 19.82
C LYS A 386 16.41 -17.11 18.40
N ARG A 387 17.26 -16.93 17.39
CA ARG A 387 16.78 -16.77 16.00
C ARG A 387 16.43 -18.11 15.38
N LEU A 388 15.45 -18.14 14.48
CA LEU A 388 15.26 -19.25 13.55
C LEU A 388 15.89 -18.85 12.21
N CYS A 389 16.83 -19.65 11.71
CA CYS A 389 17.69 -19.28 10.59
C CYS A 389 17.54 -20.26 9.43
N PRO A 390 17.46 -19.78 8.17
CA PRO A 390 17.35 -20.64 7.00
C PRO A 390 18.75 -21.01 6.52
N CYS A 391 19.20 -22.22 6.85
CA CYS A 391 20.51 -22.71 6.51
C CYS A 391 20.44 -23.58 5.25
N THR A 392 21.22 -23.25 4.24
CA THR A 392 21.31 -23.98 2.98
C THR A 392 22.63 -24.74 2.90
N GLU A 393 22.60 -25.95 2.36
CA GLU A 393 23.83 -26.72 2.13
C GLU A 393 24.85 -25.89 1.33
N LYS A 394 26.13 -26.01 1.69
CA LYS A 394 27.19 -25.45 0.86
C LYS A 394 27.20 -26.21 -0.46
N ILE A 395 26.91 -25.50 -1.55
CA ILE A 395 27.32 -25.97 -2.87
C ILE A 395 28.85 -25.93 -2.83
N ILE A 396 29.47 -27.07 -2.54
CA ILE A 396 30.89 -27.27 -2.81
C ILE A 396 30.95 -27.21 -4.32
N ASP A 397 31.42 -26.09 -4.87
CA ASP A 397 31.75 -26.01 -6.29
C ASP A 397 32.71 -27.16 -6.56
N ARG A 398 32.19 -28.22 -7.19
CA ARG A 398 32.99 -29.29 -7.76
C ARG A 398 33.68 -28.71 -8.99
N THR A 399 34.64 -27.81 -8.76
CA THR A 399 35.69 -27.54 -9.73
C THR A 399 36.69 -28.67 -9.61
N ASP A 400 36.40 -29.77 -10.29
CA ASP A 400 37.40 -30.72 -10.76
C ASP A 400 37.78 -30.36 -12.20
#